data_AF-B4SDL5-F1
#
_entry.id   AF-B4SDL5-F1
#
_cell.length_a   1.000
_cell.length_b   1.000
_cell.length_c   1.000
_cell.angle_alpha   90.00
_cell.angle_beta   90.00
_cell.angle_gamma   90.00
#
_symmetry.space_group_name_H-M   'P 1'
#
loop_
_entity.id
_entity.type
_entity.pdbx_description
1 polymer ?
#
loop_
_entity_poly.entity_id
_entity_poly.type
_entity_poly.pdbx_seq_one_letter_code
_entity_poly.pdbx_strand_id
1 'polypeptide(L)' 'MLPFLHKDPFDRMLITQARTEEMLLITSDTVVAAYGEGIQLV' A
#
# COMPACT_ATOMS: atom_id res chain seq x y z
N MET A 1 -0.45 -11.72 -4.78
CA MET A 1 -0.35 -11.98 -3.33
C MET A 1 0.39 -10.83 -2.69
N LEU A 2 -0.16 -10.17 -1.68
CA LEU A 2 0.52 -9.06 -1.00
C LEU A 2 1.50 -9.64 0.04
N PRO A 3 2.78 -9.20 0.08
CA PRO A 3 3.71 -9.54 1.16
C PRO A 3 3.13 -9.17 2.53
N PHE A 4 3.56 -9.84 3.60
CA PHE A 4 3.10 -9.54 4.96
C PHE A 4 4.09 -8.59 5.67
N LEU A 5 4.08 -7.32 5.27
CA LEU A 5 4.93 -6.26 5.84
C LEU A 5 4.18 -5.49 6.94
N HIS A 6 2.89 -5.25 6.77
CA HIS A 6 1.99 -4.65 7.76
C HIS A 6 1.06 -5.69 8.40
N LYS A 7 0.71 -5.48 9.67
CA LYS A 7 -0.24 -6.33 10.42
C LYS A 7 -1.69 -5.83 10.34
N ASP A 8 -1.88 -4.53 10.07
CA ASP A 8 -3.21 -3.93 10.04
C ASP A 8 -3.98 -4.40 8.80
N PRO A 9 -5.17 -5.02 8.95
CA PRO A 9 -5.99 -5.42 7.82
C PRO A 9 -6.44 -4.23 6.94
N PHE A 10 -6.57 -3.03 7.50
CA PHE A 10 -7.01 -1.83 6.79
C PHE A 10 -5.96 -1.33 5.79
N ASP A 11 -4.69 -1.28 6.19
CA ASP A 11 -3.61 -0.87 5.28
C ASP A 11 -3.53 -1.80 4.07
N ARG A 12 -3.73 -3.11 4.27
CA ARG A 12 -3.73 -4.08 3.15
C ARG A 12 -4.91 -3.88 2.23
N MET A 13 -6.07 -3.48 2.78
CA MET A 13 -7.24 -3.12 1.98
C MET A 13 -6.95 -1.89 1.13
N LEU A 14 -6.38 -0.82 1.69
CA LEU A 14 -6.01 0.39 0.96
C LEU A 14 -5.02 0.12 -0.17
N ILE A 15 -3.97 -0.67 0.09
CA ILE A 15 -2.98 -1.04 -0.93
C ILE A 15 -3.62 -1.87 -2.03
N THR A 16 -4.48 -2.82 -1.66
CA THR A 16 -5.18 -3.65 -2.64
C THR A 16 -6.10 -2.79 -3.50
N GLN A 17 -6.90 -1.92 -2.88
CA GLN A 17 -7.81 -1.03 -3.59
C GLN A 17 -7.08 -0.12 -4.56
N ALA A 18 -5.99 0.52 -4.12
CA ALA A 18 -5.20 1.38 -4.99
C ALA A 18 -4.68 0.63 -6.21
N ARG A 19 -4.19 -0.60 -6.03
CA ARG A 19 -3.71 -1.43 -7.14
C ARG A 19 -4.81 -1.93 -8.06
N THR A 20 -5.96 -2.30 -7.52
CA THR A 20 -7.09 -2.82 -8.33
C THR A 20 -7.79 -1.74 -9.12
N GLU A 21 -7.76 -0.51 -8.62
CA GLU A 21 -8.41 0.66 -9.23
C GLU A 21 -7.41 1.57 -9.97
N GLU A 22 -6.17 1.12 -10.16
CA GLU A 22 -5.09 1.86 -10.85
C GLU A 22 -4.85 3.27 -10.26
N MET A 23 -5.02 3.41 -8.94
CA MET A 23 -4.76 4.64 -8.19
C MET A 23 -3.34 4.67 -7.61
N LEU A 24 -2.82 5.88 -7.41
CA LEU A 24 -1.59 6.10 -6.65
C LEU A 24 -1.91 6.29 -5.16
N LEU A 25 -1.41 5.40 -4.30
CA LEU A 25 -1.50 5.56 -2.85
C LEU A 25 -0.36 6.44 -2.34
N ILE A 26 -0.68 7.64 -1.87
CA ILE A 26 0.29 8.55 -1.22
C ILE A 26 0.27 8.29 0.28
N THR A 27 1.44 8.07 0.88
CA THR A 27 1.56 7.72 2.30
C THR A 27 2.81 8.35 2.91
N SER A 28 2.78 8.64 4.20
CA SER A 28 3.98 8.97 5.00
C SER A 28 4.55 7.74 5.75
N ASP A 29 3.89 6.58 5.62
CA ASP A 29 4.30 5.34 6.26
C ASP A 29 5.30 4.57 5.38
N THR A 30 6.52 4.41 5.88
CA THR A 30 7.58 3.66 5.21
C THR A 30 7.29 2.17 5.00
N VAL A 31 6.49 1.55 5.88
CA VAL A 31 6.07 0.15 5.76
C VAL A 31 5.06 -0.01 4.63
N VAL A 32 4.14 0.94 4.50
CA VAL A 32 3.20 0.98 3.36
C VAL A 32 3.97 1.25 2.06
N ALA A 33 4.92 2.19 2.07
CA ALA A 33 5.75 2.47 0.89
C ALA A 33 6.58 1.25 0.43
N ALA A 34 6.98 0.36 1.35
CA ALA A 34 7.74 -0.85 1.03
C ALA A 34 6.95 -1.87 0.18
N TYR A 35 5.65 -1.69 -0.01
CA TYR A 35 4.88 -2.49 -0.96
C TYR A 35 5.22 -2.17 -2.42
N GLY A 36 5.81 -1.01 -2.70
CA GLY A 36 6.37 -0.67 -4.01
C GLY A 36 5.33 -0.14 -4.99
N GLU A 37 5.17 -0.81 -6.13
CA GLU A 37 4.34 -0.36 -7.25
C GLU A 37 2.96 0.15 -6.82
N GLY A 38 2.58 1.32 -7.36
CA GLY A 38 1.33 2.02 -7.06
C GLY A 38 1.34 2.80 -5.73
N ILE A 39 2.50 2.99 -5.09
CA ILE A 39 2.62 3.65 -3.79
C ILE A 39 3.77 4.67 -3.82
N GLN A 40 3.52 5.87 -3.28
CA GLN A 40 4.48 6.96 -3.17
C GLN A 40 4.62 7.43 -1.72
N LEU A 41 5.87 7.50 -1.24
CA LEU A 41 6.19 8.08 0.07
C LEU A 41 6.27 9.62 -0.03
N VAL A 42 5.72 10.32 0.97
CA VAL A 42 5.79 11.79 1.14
C VAL A 42 6.27 12.20 2.53
#